data_AF-A0A7R9UQV3-F1
#
_entry.id   AF-A0A7R9UQV3-F1
#
_cell.length_a   1.000
_cell.length_b   1.000
_cell.length_c   1.000
_cell.angle_alpha   90.00
_cell.angle_beta   90.00
_cell.angle_gamma   90.00
#
_symmetry.space_group_name_H-M   'P 1'
#
loop_
_entity.id
_entity.type
_entity.pdbx_description
1 polymer ?
#
loop_
_entity_poly.entity_id
_entity_poly.type
_entity_poly.pdbx_seq_one_letter_code
_entity_poly.pdbx_strand_id
1 'polypeptide(L)'
;ADRWAPHPLVAAVYLPLGTSAAATDAALRSDGRSREHVVLVARAQKSADEAYPINELRNLAIGAVRTTHFLTLDVDLWPSSGLHEAFARQSGRLLRGERSALVVPAFAYYASHHAAAADRAFERRAAELPHTMAELQQCMLRGNCTTFYFRSSPETHSSTDYDKW
;
A
#
# COMPACT_ATOMS: atom_id res chain seq x y z
N ALA A 1 -9.92 10.70 -8.54
CA ALA A 1 -9.78 9.41 -9.22
C ALA A 1 -9.51 8.36 -8.14
N ASP A 2 -10.45 7.46 -7.91
CA ASP A 2 -10.28 6.35 -6.95
C ASP A 2 -9.24 5.38 -7.51
N ARG A 3 -7.95 5.59 -7.20
CA ARG A 3 -6.84 4.74 -7.70
C ARG A 3 -6.99 3.27 -7.32
N TRP A 4 -7.79 3.00 -6.30
CA TRP A 4 -8.10 1.67 -5.80
C TRP A 4 -9.39 1.09 -6.38
N ALA A 5 -10.30 1.91 -6.92
CA ALA A 5 -11.54 1.43 -7.52
C ALA A 5 -11.33 1.13 -9.01
N PRO A 6 -11.98 0.09 -9.56
CA PRO A 6 -12.98 -0.79 -8.93
C PRO A 6 -12.38 -2.09 -8.34
N HIS A 7 -11.12 -2.07 -7.87
CA HIS A 7 -10.42 -3.30 -7.49
C HIS A 7 -10.76 -3.78 -6.06
N PRO A 8 -10.82 -5.11 -5.84
CA PRO A 8 -10.96 -5.67 -4.51
C PRO A 8 -9.73 -5.38 -3.64
N LEU A 9 -9.99 -5.04 -2.39
CA LEU A 9 -9.01 -4.73 -1.37
C LEU A 9 -9.17 -5.71 -0.21
N VAL A 10 -8.05 -6.14 0.37
CA VAL A 10 -8.03 -6.82 1.66
C VAL A 10 -7.21 -5.98 2.62
N ALA A 11 -7.78 -5.63 3.78
CA ALA A 11 -7.03 -4.95 4.84
C ALA A 11 -6.94 -5.84 6.07
N ALA A 12 -5.72 -6.09 6.52
CA ALA A 12 -5.44 -6.73 7.80
C ALA A 12 -5.21 -5.68 8.89
N VAL A 13 -5.98 -5.75 9.96
CA VAL A 13 -5.94 -4.76 11.05
C VAL A 13 -5.47 -5.43 12.34
N TYR A 14 -4.52 -4.79 13.01
CA TYR A 14 -4.07 -5.18 14.33
C TYR A 14 -4.85 -4.43 15.40
N LEU A 15 -5.53 -5.16 16.28
CA LEU A 15 -6.42 -4.56 17.27
C LEU A 15 -5.77 -4.54 18.65
N PRO A 16 -5.86 -3.41 19.40
CA PRO A 16 -5.36 -3.32 20.76
C PRO A 16 -5.98 -4.37 21.69
N LEU A 17 -5.26 -4.71 22.76
CA LEU A 17 -5.70 -5.67 23.76
C LEU A 17 -7.10 -5.31 24.32
N GLY A 18 -8.00 -6.30 24.38
CA GLY A 18 -9.37 -6.11 24.85
C GLY A 18 -10.33 -5.54 23.81
N THR A 19 -9.86 -5.22 22.60
CA THR A 19 -10.75 -4.78 21.50
C THR A 19 -11.45 -5.98 20.87
N SER A 20 -12.76 -5.89 20.70
CA SER A 20 -13.54 -6.92 20.00
C SER A 20 -13.39 -6.80 18.49
N ALA A 21 -12.85 -7.85 17.84
CA ALA A 21 -12.77 -7.93 16.38
C ALA A 21 -14.13 -7.78 15.70
N ALA A 22 -15.20 -8.33 16.30
CA ALA A 22 -16.55 -8.20 15.78
C ALA A 22 -17.09 -6.77 15.85
N ALA A 23 -16.78 -6.04 16.93
CA ALA A 23 -17.17 -4.64 17.06
C ALA A 23 -16.41 -3.74 16.08
N THR A 24 -15.11 -4.00 15.86
CA THR A 24 -14.32 -3.27 14.86
C THR A 24 -14.78 -3.56 13.44
N ASP A 25 -15.05 -4.82 13.11
CA ASP A 25 -15.61 -5.20 11.81
C ASP A 25 -16.97 -4.51 11.60
N ALA A 26 -17.85 -4.49 12.61
CA ALA A 26 -19.12 -3.77 12.55
C ALA A 26 -18.96 -2.25 12.37
N ALA A 27 -17.98 -1.62 13.05
CA ALA A 27 -17.73 -0.19 12.95
C ALA A 27 -17.18 0.19 11.56
N LEU A 28 -16.22 -0.56 11.02
CA LEU A 28 -15.72 -0.37 9.66
C LEU A 28 -16.83 -0.67 8.63
N ARG A 29 -17.69 -1.65 8.93
CA ARG A 29 -18.95 -1.91 8.24
C ARG A 29 -20.10 -0.96 8.62
N SER A 30 -19.87 0.16 9.31
CA SER A 30 -20.85 1.26 9.45
C SER A 30 -20.47 2.57 8.73
N ASP A 31 -19.18 2.81 8.45
CA ASP A 31 -18.65 4.06 7.84
C ASP A 31 -18.97 4.38 6.34
N GLY A 32 -19.74 3.55 5.62
CA GLY A 32 -20.34 3.85 4.32
C GLY A 32 -19.41 4.06 3.11
N ARG A 33 -18.11 4.28 3.30
CA ARG A 33 -17.14 4.54 2.23
C ARG A 33 -16.61 3.23 1.65
N SER A 34 -17.08 2.89 0.44
CA SER A 34 -16.58 1.83 -0.45
C SER A 34 -16.59 0.41 0.11
N ARG A 35 -17.76 -0.23 0.12
CA ARG A 35 -17.94 -1.57 0.74
C ARG A 35 -18.02 -2.77 -0.18
N GLU A 36 -18.33 -2.62 -1.46
CA GLU A 36 -18.54 -3.82 -2.29
C GLU A 36 -17.24 -4.60 -2.51
N HIS A 37 -16.09 -3.95 -2.32
CA HIS A 37 -14.80 -4.48 -2.73
C HIS A 37 -13.79 -4.65 -1.58
N VAL A 38 -14.14 -4.32 -0.32
CA VAL A 38 -13.18 -4.40 0.81
C VAL A 38 -13.48 -5.61 1.71
N VAL A 39 -12.49 -6.48 1.90
CA VAL A 39 -12.48 -7.56 2.89
C VAL A 39 -11.61 -7.14 4.07
N LEU A 40 -12.14 -7.24 5.28
CA LEU A 40 -11.43 -6.94 6.52
C LEU A 40 -11.07 -8.23 7.24
N VAL A 41 -9.82 -8.35 7.64
CA VAL A 41 -9.34 -9.40 8.55
C VAL A 41 -8.70 -8.74 9.75
N ALA A 42 -8.93 -9.28 10.95
CA ALA A 42 -8.47 -8.66 12.18
C ALA A 42 -7.71 -9.65 13.05
N ARG A 43 -6.68 -9.15 13.73
CA ARG A 43 -5.89 -9.91 14.69
C ARG A 43 -5.81 -9.09 15.97
N ALA A 44 -6.35 -9.61 17.06
CA ALA A 44 -6.28 -8.95 18.35
C ALA A 44 -4.97 -9.26 19.05
N GLN A 45 -4.40 -8.24 19.69
CA GLN A 45 -3.30 -8.37 20.61
C GLN A 45 -3.67 -9.34 21.76
N LYS A 46 -2.74 -10.23 22.11
CA LYS A 46 -2.89 -11.26 23.14
C LYS A 46 -2.34 -10.80 24.49
N SER A 47 -1.34 -9.93 24.48
CA SER A 47 -0.73 -9.34 25.68
C SER A 47 -0.16 -7.95 25.38
N ALA A 48 -0.06 -7.10 26.40
CA ALA A 48 0.38 -5.71 26.25
C ALA A 48 1.81 -5.55 25.71
N ASP A 49 2.66 -6.57 25.93
CA ASP A 49 4.06 -6.65 25.50
C ASP A 49 4.25 -7.31 24.12
N GLU A 50 3.16 -7.76 23.49
CA GLU A 50 3.24 -8.42 22.20
C GLU A 50 3.69 -7.47 21.08
N ALA A 51 4.77 -7.84 20.40
CA ALA A 51 5.30 -7.10 19.26
C ALA A 51 4.30 -7.07 18.09
N TYR A 52 4.37 -6.01 17.28
CA TYR A 52 3.53 -5.85 16.09
C TYR A 52 3.80 -6.98 15.06
N PRO A 53 2.83 -7.85 14.78
CA PRO A 53 3.07 -9.10 14.06
C PRO A 53 2.91 -8.92 12.55
N ILE A 54 3.71 -8.05 11.92
CA ILE A 54 3.52 -7.63 10.52
C ILE A 54 3.40 -8.80 9.52
N ASN A 55 4.19 -9.86 9.68
CA ASN A 55 4.15 -11.03 8.80
C ASN A 55 2.89 -11.89 9.01
N GLU A 56 2.37 -11.97 10.25
CA GLU A 56 1.12 -12.66 10.55
C GLU A 56 -0.05 -11.93 9.87
N LEU A 57 -0.08 -10.60 9.97
CA LEU A 57 -1.10 -9.76 9.34
C LEU A 57 -1.07 -9.89 7.80
N ARG A 58 0.12 -9.89 7.20
CA ARG A 58 0.28 -10.11 5.75
C ARG A 58 -0.25 -11.48 5.33
N ASN A 59 0.07 -12.53 6.07
CA ASN A 59 -0.44 -13.88 5.80
C ASN A 59 -1.97 -13.96 5.92
N LEU A 60 -2.55 -13.31 6.93
CA LEU A 60 -4.00 -13.23 7.10
C LEU A 60 -4.67 -12.49 5.92
N ALA A 61 -4.09 -11.38 5.45
CA ALA A 61 -4.61 -10.66 4.29
C ALA A 61 -4.54 -11.51 3.02
N ILE A 62 -3.39 -12.14 2.76
CA ILE A 62 -3.20 -13.02 1.59
C ILE A 62 -4.20 -14.18 1.61
N GLY A 63 -4.44 -14.79 2.79
CA GLY A 63 -5.42 -15.86 2.94
C GLY A 63 -6.87 -15.47 2.65
N ALA A 64 -7.20 -14.18 2.65
CA ALA A 64 -8.52 -13.66 2.33
C ALA A 64 -8.64 -13.11 0.89
N VAL A 65 -7.57 -13.15 0.09
CA VAL A 65 -7.59 -12.78 -1.32
C VAL A 65 -8.45 -13.78 -2.12
N ARG A 66 -9.28 -13.25 -3.03
CA ARG A 66 -10.17 -14.05 -3.90
C ARG A 66 -9.81 -13.96 -5.39
N THR A 67 -8.82 -13.15 -5.73
CA THR A 67 -8.32 -12.97 -7.10
C THR A 67 -7.14 -13.91 -7.36
N THR A 68 -6.78 -14.11 -8.63
CA THR A 68 -5.63 -14.93 -9.02
C THR A 68 -4.28 -14.28 -8.70
N HIS A 69 -4.27 -12.96 -8.58
CA HIS A 69 -3.09 -12.14 -8.29
C HIS A 69 -3.44 -11.12 -7.22
N PHE A 70 -2.44 -10.70 -6.45
CA PHE A 70 -2.58 -9.65 -5.46
C PHE A 70 -1.33 -8.77 -5.44
N LEU A 71 -1.50 -7.53 -5.00
CA LEU A 71 -0.42 -6.60 -4.69
C LEU A 71 -0.39 -6.41 -3.17
N THR A 72 0.70 -6.81 -2.51
CA THR A 72 0.94 -6.49 -1.10
C THR A 72 1.55 -5.11 -0.99
N LEU A 73 0.97 -4.25 -0.17
CA LEU A 73 1.44 -2.89 0.07
C LEU A 73 1.12 -2.45 1.50
N ASP A 74 1.94 -1.57 2.05
CA ASP A 74 1.69 -0.91 3.33
C ASP A 74 0.71 0.28 3.11
N VAL A 75 -0.04 0.67 4.15
CA VAL A 75 -1.16 1.64 4.05
C VAL A 75 -0.75 3.04 3.59
N ASP A 76 0.53 3.37 3.74
CA ASP A 76 1.14 4.64 3.33
C ASP A 76 1.71 4.61 1.90
N LEU A 77 1.59 3.48 1.19
CA LEU A 77 1.93 3.37 -0.22
C LEU A 77 0.73 3.65 -1.12
N TRP A 78 1.01 4.31 -2.25
CA TRP A 78 -0.02 4.75 -3.19
C TRP A 78 0.35 4.34 -4.62
N PRO A 79 -0.41 3.45 -5.29
CA PRO A 79 -0.06 2.93 -6.59
C PRO A 79 -0.21 4.00 -7.69
N SER A 80 0.59 3.87 -8.73
CA SER A 80 0.44 4.68 -9.95
C SER A 80 -0.87 4.31 -10.65
N SER A 81 -1.47 5.26 -11.38
CA SER A 81 -2.77 5.04 -12.02
C SER A 81 -2.75 3.96 -13.10
N GLY A 82 -1.58 3.71 -13.72
CA GLY A 82 -1.41 2.71 -14.77
C GLY A 82 -0.82 1.37 -14.31
N LEU A 83 -0.71 1.14 -12.99
CA LEU A 83 -0.01 -0.04 -12.45
C LEU A 83 -0.72 -1.34 -12.85
N HIS A 84 -2.04 -1.38 -12.73
CA HIS A 84 -2.83 -2.57 -13.08
C HIS A 84 -2.66 -2.94 -14.55
N GLU A 85 -2.74 -1.96 -15.46
CA GLU A 85 -2.54 -2.19 -16.89
C GLU A 85 -1.10 -2.58 -17.21
N ALA A 86 -0.12 -2.02 -16.50
CA ALA A 86 1.28 -2.41 -16.64
C ALA A 86 1.51 -3.89 -16.29
N PHE A 87 0.81 -4.40 -15.27
CA PHE A 87 0.83 -5.81 -14.93
C PHE A 87 0.05 -6.69 -15.90
N ALA A 88 -1.14 -6.25 -16.33
CA ALA A 88 -1.94 -7.00 -17.29
C ALA A 88 -1.24 -7.19 -18.65
N ARG A 89 -0.32 -6.29 -19.01
CA ARG A 89 0.51 -6.38 -20.23
C ARG A 89 1.71 -7.34 -20.10
N GLN A 90 2.02 -7.85 -18.92
CA GLN A 90 3.13 -8.78 -18.75
C GLN A 90 2.87 -10.11 -19.47
N SER A 91 3.93 -10.84 -19.78
CA SER A 91 3.79 -12.11 -20.51
C SER A 91 2.89 -13.08 -19.74
N GLY A 92 2.01 -13.78 -20.47
CA GLY A 92 1.14 -14.79 -19.87
C GLY A 92 1.90 -15.96 -19.23
N ARG A 93 3.20 -16.16 -19.54
CA ARG A 93 4.07 -17.11 -18.83
C ARG A 93 4.39 -16.62 -17.43
N LEU A 94 4.68 -15.33 -17.28
CA LEU A 94 5.01 -14.73 -16.00
C LEU A 94 3.77 -14.70 -15.10
N LEU A 95 2.62 -14.27 -15.62
CA LEU A 95 1.34 -14.21 -14.89
C LEU A 95 0.75 -15.59 -14.55
N ARG A 96 1.10 -16.66 -15.26
CA ARG A 96 0.63 -18.02 -14.96
C ARG A 96 1.64 -18.86 -14.17
N GLY A 97 2.82 -18.32 -13.88
CA GLY A 97 3.83 -19.03 -13.11
C GLY A 97 3.49 -19.03 -11.63
N GLU A 98 3.33 -20.21 -11.03
CA GLU A 98 2.99 -20.37 -9.61
C GLU A 98 4.07 -19.86 -8.64
N ARG A 99 5.29 -19.66 -9.15
CA ARG A 99 6.46 -19.14 -8.40
C ARG A 99 7.02 -17.87 -9.02
N SER A 100 6.18 -17.12 -9.72
CA SER A 100 6.52 -15.81 -10.26
C SER A 100 6.12 -14.71 -9.28
N ALA A 101 6.98 -13.72 -9.12
CA ALA A 101 6.64 -12.47 -8.44
C ALA A 101 7.08 -11.29 -9.33
N LEU A 102 6.32 -10.21 -9.26
CA LEU A 102 6.68 -8.94 -9.86
C LEU A 102 7.02 -7.94 -8.76
N VAL A 103 8.09 -7.19 -8.96
CA VAL A 103 8.53 -6.17 -8.02
C VAL A 103 8.11 -4.81 -8.57
N VAL A 104 7.54 -3.98 -7.72
CA VAL A 104 7.22 -2.57 -8.01
C VAL A 104 8.13 -1.70 -7.15
N PRO A 105 8.94 -0.81 -7.74
CA PRO A 105 9.73 0.12 -6.95
C PRO A 105 8.81 1.13 -6.24
N ALA A 106 9.14 1.44 -5.00
CA ALA A 106 8.47 2.48 -4.23
C ALA A 106 9.29 3.76 -4.22
N PHE A 107 8.62 4.90 -4.23
CA PHE A 107 9.24 6.22 -4.16
C PHE A 107 8.59 7.03 -3.04
N ALA A 108 9.37 7.88 -2.39
CA ALA A 108 8.87 8.76 -1.34
C ALA A 108 8.69 10.18 -1.89
N TYR A 109 7.54 10.79 -1.61
CA TYR A 109 7.29 12.20 -1.88
C TYR A 109 7.61 13.02 -0.63
N TYR A 110 8.49 14.00 -0.76
CA TYR A 110 8.77 14.99 0.27
C TYR A 110 8.19 16.33 -0.17
N ALA A 111 7.01 16.67 0.34
CA ALA A 111 6.52 18.04 0.25
C ALA A 111 7.53 18.95 0.95
N SER A 112 7.98 20.01 0.29
CA SER A 112 8.94 21.01 0.81
C SER A 112 8.41 21.84 1.99
N HIS A 113 7.30 21.46 2.59
CA HIS A 113 6.67 22.21 3.68
C HIS A 113 6.29 21.29 4.83
N HIS A 114 6.92 21.56 5.98
CA HIS A 114 6.57 21.07 7.32
C HIS A 114 5.15 21.50 7.73
N ALA A 115 4.12 21.14 6.97
CA ALA A 115 2.75 21.37 7.36
C ALA A 115 2.33 20.27 8.35
N ALA A 116 2.64 20.54 9.63
CA ALA A 116 2.02 19.92 10.79
C ALA A 116 0.51 20.23 10.78
N ALA A 117 -0.26 19.42 10.06
CA ALA A 117 -1.71 19.35 10.21
C ALA A 117 -2.21 18.05 9.58
N ALA A 118 -2.66 17.12 10.44
CA ALA A 118 -2.89 15.73 10.10
C ALA A 118 -4.07 15.46 9.16
N ASP A 119 -5.20 16.19 9.24
CA ASP A 119 -6.43 15.62 8.63
C ASP A 119 -6.96 16.34 7.37
N ARG A 120 -6.64 17.62 7.15
CA ARG A 120 -7.05 18.33 5.91
C ARG A 120 -5.98 18.30 4.81
N ALA A 121 -4.84 17.67 5.07
CA ALA A 121 -3.70 17.67 4.16
C ALA A 121 -3.66 16.46 3.25
N PHE A 122 -4.32 15.34 3.58
CA PHE A 122 -4.17 14.10 2.82
C PHE A 122 -4.67 14.22 1.38
N GLU A 123 -5.92 14.66 1.15
CA GLU A 123 -6.45 14.78 -0.22
C GLU A 123 -5.66 15.79 -1.06
N ARG A 124 -5.23 16.90 -0.46
CA ARG A 124 -4.40 17.89 -1.14
C ARG A 124 -3.03 17.32 -1.51
N ARG A 125 -2.37 16.61 -0.58
CA ARG A 125 -1.10 15.92 -0.83
C ARG A 125 -1.27 14.80 -1.86
N ALA A 126 -2.37 14.06 -1.82
CA ALA A 126 -2.66 13.01 -2.78
C ALA A 126 -2.81 13.54 -4.22
N ALA A 127 -3.29 14.79 -4.38
CA ALA A 127 -3.32 15.48 -5.67
C ALA A 127 -1.94 15.96 -6.15
N GLU A 128 -0.95 16.08 -5.25
CA GLU A 128 0.44 16.44 -5.58
C GLU A 128 1.31 15.22 -5.88
N LEU A 129 0.87 14.01 -5.52
CA LEU A 129 1.60 12.77 -5.77
C LEU A 129 1.64 12.46 -7.27
N PRO A 130 2.79 11.99 -7.79
CA PRO A 130 2.88 11.57 -9.18
C PRO A 130 1.86 10.44 -9.47
N HIS A 131 1.17 10.56 -10.60
CA HIS A 131 0.23 9.58 -11.13
C HIS A 131 0.89 8.67 -12.17
N THR A 132 1.81 9.23 -12.96
CA THR A 132 2.50 8.56 -14.07
C THR A 132 4.01 8.47 -13.85
N MET A 133 4.67 7.59 -14.61
CA MET A 133 6.14 7.49 -14.58
C MET A 133 6.81 8.81 -15.00
N ALA A 134 6.25 9.50 -16.01
CA ALA A 134 6.76 10.78 -16.45
C ALA A 134 6.67 11.86 -15.37
N GLU A 135 5.56 11.90 -14.62
CA GLU A 135 5.41 12.80 -13.47
C GLU A 135 6.37 12.45 -12.32
N LEU A 136 6.57 11.16 -12.06
CA LEU A 136 7.54 10.70 -11.07
C LEU A 136 8.97 11.15 -11.45
N GLN A 137 9.37 10.96 -12.70
CA GLN A 137 10.68 11.41 -13.20
C GLN A 137 10.84 12.93 -13.01
N GLN A 138 9.81 13.72 -13.33
CA GLN A 138 9.84 15.16 -13.08
C GLN A 138 9.92 15.49 -11.58
N CYS A 139 9.24 14.74 -10.72
CA CYS A 139 9.29 14.90 -9.27
C CYS A 139 10.69 14.62 -8.71
N MET A 140 11.35 13.56 -9.21
CA MET A 140 12.73 13.21 -8.88
C MET A 140 13.71 14.29 -9.35
N LEU A 141 13.58 14.77 -10.60
CA LEU A 141 14.41 15.85 -11.16
C LEU A 141 14.28 17.16 -10.38
N ARG A 142 13.10 17.46 -9.84
CA ARG A 142 12.85 18.63 -8.99
C ARG A 142 13.32 18.46 -7.55
N GLY A 143 13.74 17.25 -7.15
CA GLY A 143 14.13 16.93 -5.77
C GLY A 143 12.97 16.80 -4.79
N ASN A 144 11.72 16.73 -5.28
CA ASN A 144 10.52 16.55 -4.46
C ASN A 144 10.20 15.08 -4.21
N CYS A 145 10.80 14.16 -4.97
CA CYS A 145 10.72 12.72 -4.75
C CYS A 145 12.12 12.13 -4.54
N THR A 146 12.17 10.97 -3.90
CA THR A 146 13.39 10.16 -3.76
C THR A 146 13.05 8.66 -3.77
N THR A 147 14.07 7.82 -3.71
CA THR A 147 13.90 6.38 -3.49
C THR A 147 13.35 6.12 -2.08
N PHE A 148 12.48 5.13 -1.94
CA PHE A 148 11.81 4.88 -0.67
C PHE A 148 12.80 4.55 0.46
N TYR A 149 12.61 5.17 1.63
CA TYR A 149 13.51 5.12 2.79
C TYR A 149 14.97 5.56 2.57
N PHE A 150 15.29 6.26 1.47
CA PHE A 150 16.65 6.74 1.18
C PHE A 150 17.33 7.44 2.37
N ARG A 151 16.59 8.27 3.12
CA ARG A 151 17.14 9.07 4.23
C ARG A 151 17.22 8.34 5.56
N SER A 152 16.32 7.37 5.81
CA SER A 152 16.15 6.74 7.13
C SER A 152 16.70 5.32 7.20
N SER A 153 16.66 4.60 6.09
CA SER A 153 17.13 3.22 5.99
C SER A 153 17.47 2.85 4.54
N PRO A 154 18.55 3.40 3.97
CA PRO A 154 18.90 3.20 2.56
C PRO A 154 19.14 1.72 2.22
N GLU A 155 19.60 0.93 3.18
CA GLU A 155 19.88 -0.50 3.00
C GLU A 155 18.62 -1.36 2.77
N THR A 156 17.46 -0.92 3.26
CA THR A 156 16.20 -1.69 3.24
C THR A 156 15.71 -1.97 1.81
N HIS A 157 16.09 -1.14 0.84
CA HIS A 157 15.74 -1.31 -0.57
C HIS A 157 16.96 -1.42 -1.49
N SER A 158 18.13 -1.79 -0.94
CA SER A 158 19.39 -1.92 -1.68
C SER A 158 19.36 -2.95 -2.83
N SER A 159 18.44 -3.92 -2.78
CA SER A 159 18.24 -4.90 -3.86
C SER A 159 17.48 -4.34 -5.08
N THR A 160 16.89 -3.15 -4.96
CA THR A 160 16.21 -2.46 -6.06
C THR A 160 17.18 -1.49 -6.73
N ASP A 161 17.54 -1.78 -7.97
CA ASP A 161 18.38 -0.91 -8.79
C ASP A 161 17.56 0.25 -9.37
N TYR A 162 17.36 1.30 -8.56
CA TYR A 162 16.52 2.45 -8.91
C TYR A 162 17.00 3.23 -10.14
N ASP A 163 18.26 3.12 -10.54
CA ASP A 163 18.79 3.79 -11.74
C ASP A 163 18.29 3.14 -13.04
N LYS A 164 17.76 1.90 -12.96
CA LYS A 164 17.19 1.18 -14.10
C LYS A 164 15.68 1.36 -14.28
N TRP A 165 15.01 2.11 -13.39
CA TRP A 165 13.56 2.36 -13.42
C TRP A 165 13.24 3.77 -13.91
#